data_AF-A0A2G9NBF5-F1
#
_entry.id   AF-A0A2G9NBF5-F1
#
_cell.length_a   1.000
_cell.length_b   1.000
_cell.length_c   1.000
_cell.angle_alpha   90.00
_cell.angle_beta   90.00
_cell.angle_gamma   90.00
#
_symmetry.space_group_name_H-M   'P 1'
#
loop_
_entity.id
_entity.type
_entity.pdbx_description
1 polymer ?
#
loop_
_entity_poly.entity_id
_entity_poly.type
_entity_poly.pdbx_seq_one_letter_code
_entity_poly.pdbx_strand_id
1 'polypeptide(L)'
;PYSMRDGEEDLLHHDESTWYMGKMKREQAEEMLAGKADGTFLIRESRQKGCYACSVVVDGDTKHCVIYKTTTGYGFAEPYYLYASLKELVLHYQHTSLVQHNDALNVSLSYPVLAPPSR
;
A
#
# COMPACT_ATOMS: atom_id res chain seq x y z
N PRO A 1 10.25 16.32 22.47
CA PRO A 1 8.96 16.61 21.81
C PRO A 1 8.70 15.57 20.70
N TYR A 2 8.19 14.40 21.09
CA TYR A 2 7.70 13.42 20.12
C TYR A 2 6.33 13.91 19.66
N SER A 3 6.24 14.21 18.37
CA SER A 3 5.01 14.68 17.74
C SER A 3 3.95 13.59 17.90
N MET A 4 2.78 13.94 18.44
CA MET A 4 1.65 13.01 18.55
C MET A 4 1.17 12.49 17.18
N ARG A 5 1.70 13.06 16.07
CA ARG A 5 1.35 12.71 14.68
C ARG A 5 1.96 11.38 14.23
N ASP A 6 3.25 11.14 14.49
CA ASP A 6 3.91 9.88 14.12
C ASP A 6 3.23 8.66 14.75
N GLY A 7 2.74 8.80 15.99
CA GLY A 7 2.05 7.71 16.69
C GLY A 7 0.65 7.41 16.14
N GLU A 8 -0.07 8.40 15.61
CA GLU A 8 -1.39 8.19 15.01
C GLU A 8 -1.30 7.60 13.60
N GLU A 9 -0.30 8.01 12.82
CA GLU A 9 -0.05 7.47 11.48
C GLU A 9 0.33 5.98 11.54
N ASP A 10 1.23 5.58 12.45
CA ASP A 10 1.55 4.16 12.66
C ASP A 10 0.30 3.33 13.03
N LEU A 11 -0.60 3.88 13.86
CA LEU A 11 -1.81 3.18 14.30
C LEU A 11 -2.75 2.82 13.14
N LEU A 12 -2.86 3.69 12.12
CA LEU A 12 -3.74 3.44 10.97
C LEU A 12 -3.22 2.30 10.10
N HIS A 13 -1.91 2.23 9.87
CA HIS A 13 -1.29 1.13 9.11
C HIS A 13 -1.39 -0.21 9.85
N HIS A 14 -1.48 -0.19 11.19
CA HIS A 14 -1.70 -1.38 12.00
C HIS A 14 -3.10 -1.99 11.86
N ASP A 15 -4.11 -1.21 11.48
CA ASP A 15 -5.47 -1.69 11.24
C ASP A 15 -5.67 -2.01 9.76
N GLU A 16 -5.71 -3.31 9.42
CA GLU A 16 -5.89 -3.77 8.05
C GLU A 16 -7.20 -3.27 7.42
N SER A 17 -8.23 -2.96 8.23
CA SER A 17 -9.49 -2.44 7.72
C SER A 17 -9.39 -1.06 7.08
N THR A 18 -8.29 -0.34 7.31
CA THR A 18 -8.08 1.01 6.76
C THR A 18 -7.52 1.01 5.34
N TRP A 19 -6.88 -0.09 4.91
CA TRP A 19 -6.22 -0.19 3.60
C TRP A 19 -6.52 -1.48 2.83
N TYR A 20 -6.99 -2.55 3.47
CA TYR A 20 -7.32 -3.81 2.80
C TYR A 20 -8.78 -3.85 2.33
N MET A 21 -8.97 -3.91 1.02
CA MET A 21 -10.28 -3.85 0.37
C MET A 21 -10.84 -5.22 -0.04
N GLY A 22 -10.09 -6.31 0.24
CA GLY A 22 -10.48 -7.66 -0.18
C GLY A 22 -10.74 -7.73 -1.69
N LYS A 23 -11.92 -8.23 -2.06
CA LYS A 23 -12.36 -8.35 -3.46
C LYS A 23 -12.80 -7.01 -4.03
N MET A 24 -11.83 -6.28 -4.57
CA MET A 24 -12.05 -5.01 -5.26
C MET A 24 -11.47 -5.06 -6.68
N LYS A 25 -12.21 -4.54 -7.65
CA LYS A 25 -11.74 -4.44 -9.03
C LYS A 25 -10.76 -3.27 -9.19
N ARG A 26 -9.94 -3.34 -10.24
CA ARG A 26 -8.94 -2.31 -10.55
C ARG A 26 -9.59 -0.94 -10.71
N GLU A 27 -10.69 -0.89 -11.43
CA GLU A 27 -11.42 0.31 -11.80
C GLU A 27 -12.04 0.99 -10.56
N GLN A 28 -12.53 0.19 -9.60
CA GLN A 28 -13.05 0.69 -8.32
C GLN A 28 -11.95 1.29 -7.45
N ALA A 29 -10.74 0.71 -7.49
CA ALA A 29 -9.60 1.26 -6.78
C ALA A 29 -9.15 2.60 -7.37
N GLU A 30 -9.15 2.73 -8.70
CA GLU A 30 -8.85 3.98 -9.41
C GLU A 30 -9.86 5.07 -9.07
N GLU A 31 -11.16 4.75 -9.03
CA GLU A 31 -12.21 5.68 -8.61
C GLU A 31 -12.04 6.15 -7.15
N MET A 32 -11.70 5.25 -6.23
CA MET A 32 -11.52 5.58 -4.82
C MET A 32 -10.28 6.45 -4.56
N LEU A 33 -9.24 6.25 -5.36
CA LEU A 33 -7.96 6.97 -5.26
C LEU A 33 -7.93 8.26 -6.11
N ALA A 34 -8.92 8.48 -6.96
CA ALA A 34 -9.00 9.67 -7.80
C ALA A 34 -9.02 10.96 -6.94
N GLY A 35 -8.07 11.86 -7.22
CA GLY A 35 -7.94 13.14 -6.52
C GLY A 35 -7.45 13.04 -5.08
N LYS A 36 -6.97 11.86 -4.63
CA LYS A 36 -6.30 11.71 -3.33
C LYS A 36 -4.85 12.18 -3.42
N ALA A 37 -4.24 12.41 -2.25
CA ALA A 37 -2.84 12.82 -2.17
C ALA A 37 -1.90 11.68 -2.58
N ASP A 38 -0.71 12.03 -3.07
CA ASP A 38 0.35 11.06 -3.35
C ASP A 38 0.67 10.23 -2.11
N GLY A 39 0.94 8.94 -2.31
CA GLY A 39 1.11 7.97 -1.23
C GLY A 39 -0.18 7.44 -0.62
N THR A 40 -1.36 7.93 -1.04
CA THR A 40 -2.63 7.27 -0.68
C THR A 40 -2.71 5.91 -1.34
N PHE A 41 -3.00 4.86 -0.57
CA PHE A 41 -2.93 3.49 -1.05
C PHE A 41 -4.05 2.59 -0.51
N LEU A 42 -4.24 1.48 -1.22
CA LEU A 42 -5.03 0.34 -0.78
C LEU A 42 -4.46 -0.97 -1.32
N ILE A 43 -4.77 -2.08 -0.65
CA ILE A 43 -4.46 -3.43 -1.12
C ILE A 43 -5.76 -4.17 -1.41
N ARG A 44 -5.81 -4.85 -2.55
CA ARG A 44 -6.94 -5.65 -3.01
C ARG A 44 -6.48 -7.02 -3.50
N GLU A 45 -7.39 -7.99 -3.54
CA GLU A 45 -7.15 -9.28 -4.19
C GLU A 45 -6.82 -9.04 -5.68
N SER A 46 -5.79 -9.73 -6.18
CA SER A 46 -5.50 -9.72 -7.63
C SER A 46 -6.46 -10.67 -8.36
N ARG A 47 -6.66 -10.42 -9.65
CA ARG A 47 -7.32 -11.42 -10.52
C ARG A 47 -6.46 -12.69 -10.66
N GLN A 48 -5.14 -12.56 -10.45
CA GLN A 48 -4.23 -13.69 -10.41
C GLN A 48 -4.37 -14.45 -9.09
N LYS A 49 -4.67 -15.75 -9.17
CA LYS A 49 -4.82 -16.60 -7.99
C LYS A 49 -3.56 -16.54 -7.12
N GLY A 50 -3.78 -16.37 -5.81
CA GLY A 50 -2.70 -16.33 -4.82
C GLY A 50 -1.88 -15.05 -4.82
N CYS A 51 -2.27 -14.01 -5.56
CA CYS A 51 -1.58 -12.72 -5.56
C CYS A 51 -2.52 -11.60 -5.08
N TYR A 52 -1.92 -10.50 -4.65
CA TYR A 52 -2.62 -9.27 -4.30
C TYR A 52 -2.17 -8.15 -5.24
N ALA A 53 -2.86 -7.02 -5.19
CA ALA A 53 -2.45 -5.81 -5.88
C ALA A 53 -2.46 -4.65 -4.89
N CYS A 54 -1.36 -3.89 -4.86
CA CYS A 54 -1.30 -2.59 -4.22
C CYS A 54 -1.66 -1.53 -5.26
N SER A 55 -2.69 -0.74 -4.99
CA SER A 55 -3.01 0.47 -5.75
C SER A 55 -2.55 1.67 -4.94
N VAL A 56 -1.77 2.58 -5.53
CA VAL A 56 -1.21 3.75 -4.85
C VAL A 56 -1.18 4.96 -5.78
N VAL A 57 -1.42 6.16 -5.22
CA VAL A 57 -1.31 7.42 -5.97
C VAL A 57 0.14 7.86 -6.05
N VAL A 58 0.62 8.13 -7.26
CA VAL A 58 1.97 8.63 -7.55
C VAL A 58 1.85 9.71 -8.61
N ASP A 59 2.36 10.91 -8.33
CA ASP A 59 2.26 12.08 -9.20
C ASP A 59 0.82 12.36 -9.67
N GLY A 60 -0.15 12.18 -8.77
CA GLY A 60 -1.59 12.35 -9.05
C GLY A 60 -2.27 11.20 -9.81
N ASP A 61 -1.52 10.19 -10.27
CA ASP A 61 -2.05 9.02 -10.97
C ASP A 61 -2.12 7.79 -10.09
N THR A 62 -3.13 6.94 -10.27
CA THR A 62 -3.15 5.62 -9.62
C THR A 62 -2.25 4.61 -10.35
N LYS A 63 -1.20 4.16 -9.68
CA LYS A 63 -0.34 3.04 -10.12
C LYS A 63 -0.74 1.75 -9.41
N HIS A 64 -0.48 0.60 -10.04
CA HIS A 64 -0.87 -0.72 -9.51
C HIS A 64 0.31 -1.68 -9.58
N CYS A 65 0.69 -2.22 -8.43
CA CYS A 65 1.79 -3.17 -8.28
C CYS A 65 1.27 -4.52 -7.82
N VAL A 66 1.73 -5.61 -8.43
CA VAL A 66 1.39 -6.95 -7.96
C VAL A 66 2.20 -7.26 -6.71
N ILE A 67 1.54 -7.76 -5.67
CA ILE A 67 2.18 -8.36 -4.51
C ILE A 67 2.08 -9.87 -4.68
N TYR A 68 3.23 -10.52 -4.78
CA TYR A 68 3.34 -11.96 -4.85
C TYR A 68 3.30 -12.57 -3.46
N LYS A 69 2.50 -13.63 -3.28
CA LYS A 69 2.59 -14.52 -2.13
C LYS A 69 3.43 -15.71 -2.51
N THR A 70 4.56 -15.88 -1.86
CA THR A 70 5.48 -17.00 -2.08
C THR A 70 5.59 -17.88 -0.83
N THR A 71 6.43 -18.91 -0.88
CA THR A 71 6.75 -19.73 0.29
C THR A 71 7.61 -18.98 1.32
N THR A 72 8.39 -17.98 0.89
CA THR A 72 9.28 -17.20 1.76
C THR A 72 8.61 -15.96 2.34
N GLY A 73 7.54 -15.48 1.71
CA GLY A 73 6.81 -14.30 2.16
C GLY A 73 6.08 -13.57 1.04
N TYR A 74 5.59 -12.37 1.37
CA TYR A 74 4.97 -11.42 0.46
C TYR A 74 6.02 -10.43 -0.07
N GLY A 75 5.83 -9.91 -1.28
CA GLY A 75 6.67 -8.84 -1.82
C GLY A 75 6.32 -8.43 -3.25
N PHE A 76 6.90 -7.32 -3.72
CA PHE A 76 6.67 -6.78 -5.07
C PHE A 76 7.55 -7.42 -6.15
N ALA A 77 8.78 -7.82 -5.78
CA ALA A 77 9.75 -8.42 -6.69
C ALA A 77 10.77 -9.26 -5.92
N GLU A 78 11.44 -10.18 -6.62
CA GLU A 78 12.62 -10.89 -6.10
C GLU A 78 13.81 -9.92 -5.97
N PRO A 79 14.68 -10.04 -4.94
CA PRO A 79 14.70 -11.00 -3.83
C PRO A 79 13.84 -10.59 -2.60
N TYR A 80 12.96 -9.60 -2.75
CA TYR A 80 12.27 -8.95 -1.63
C TYR A 80 10.94 -9.62 -1.21
N TYR A 81 10.84 -10.94 -1.32
CA TYR A 81 9.71 -11.73 -0.80
C TYR A 81 9.92 -12.07 0.68
N LEU A 82 10.03 -11.02 1.49
CA LEU A 82 10.60 -11.09 2.85
C LEU A 82 9.56 -10.93 3.97
N TYR A 83 8.32 -10.51 3.65
CA TYR A 83 7.34 -10.15 4.67
C TYR A 83 6.43 -11.34 5.00
N ALA A 84 6.17 -11.62 6.29
CA ALA A 84 5.35 -12.76 6.68
C ALA A 84 3.85 -12.51 6.47
N SER A 85 3.44 -11.24 6.37
CA SER A 85 2.06 -10.82 6.14
C SER A 85 1.98 -9.56 5.25
N LEU A 86 0.79 -9.27 4.71
CA LEU A 86 0.52 -8.01 4.02
C LEU A 86 0.72 -6.81 4.95
N LYS A 87 0.34 -6.95 6.23
CA LYS A 87 0.54 -5.91 7.24
C LYS A 87 2.01 -5.58 7.46
N GLU A 88 2.89 -6.58 7.58
CA GLU A 88 4.33 -6.33 7.71
C GLU A 88 4.90 -5.65 6.46
N LEU A 89 4.43 -6.03 5.27
CA LEU A 89 4.79 -5.37 4.03
C LEU A 89 4.39 -3.89 4.08
N VAL A 90 3.14 -3.59 4.46
CA VAL A 90 2.65 -2.20 4.58
C VAL A 90 3.47 -1.40 5.59
N LEU A 91 3.68 -1.93 6.80
CA LEU A 91 4.45 -1.27 7.86
C LEU A 91 5.92 -1.04 7.48
N HIS A 92 6.47 -1.82 6.56
CA HIS A 92 7.79 -1.55 6.01
C HIS A 92 7.73 -0.42 4.97
N TYR A 93 6.85 -0.53 3.97
CA TYR A 93 6.74 0.44 2.87
C TYR A 93 6.06 1.76 3.25
N GLN A 94 5.54 1.90 4.47
CA GLN A 94 5.17 3.21 5.03
C GLN A 94 6.41 4.11 5.22
N HIS A 95 7.58 3.50 5.49
CA HIS A 95 8.85 4.19 5.71
C HIS A 95 9.87 4.00 4.58
N THR A 96 9.64 3.04 3.69
CA THR A 96 10.53 2.72 2.57
C THR A 96 9.86 3.04 1.24
N SER A 97 10.53 3.82 0.38
CA SER A 97 10.03 4.12 -0.97
C SER A 97 10.01 2.89 -1.87
N LEU A 98 9.00 2.78 -2.73
CA LEU A 98 8.88 1.74 -3.74
C LEU A 98 9.86 1.92 -4.92
N VAL A 99 10.60 3.03 -4.96
CA VAL A 99 11.58 3.35 -6.02
C VAL A 99 12.59 2.22 -6.24
N GLN A 100 12.93 1.47 -5.20
CA GLN A 100 13.85 0.33 -5.27
C GLN A 100 13.39 -0.79 -6.22
N HIS A 101 12.09 -0.85 -6.54
CA HIS A 101 11.52 -1.81 -7.49
C HIS A 101 11.28 -1.20 -8.87
N ASN A 102 11.07 0.11 -8.94
CA ASN A 102 10.79 0.85 -10.18
C ASN A 102 10.97 2.36 -9.93
N ASP A 103 11.85 3.01 -10.70
CA ASP A 103 12.13 4.45 -10.58
C ASP A 103 10.86 5.33 -10.70
N ALA A 104 9.83 4.85 -11.41
CA ALA A 104 8.54 5.54 -11.55
C ALA A 104 7.62 5.44 -10.30
N LEU A 105 8.05 4.76 -9.23
CA LEU A 105 7.31 4.57 -7.99
C LEU A 105 8.05 5.20 -6.81
N ASN A 106 8.52 6.44 -6.95
CA ASN A 106 9.14 7.17 -5.86
C ASN A 106 8.11 7.66 -4.82
N VAL A 107 7.48 6.70 -4.13
CA VAL A 107 6.41 6.91 -3.17
C VAL A 107 6.50 5.86 -2.05
N SER A 108 6.05 6.23 -0.87
CA SER A 108 5.77 5.31 0.25
C SER A 108 4.27 5.06 0.38
N LEU A 109 3.89 3.99 1.09
CA LEU A 109 2.51 3.71 1.44
C LEU A 109 2.11 4.56 2.64
N SER A 110 1.89 5.86 2.42
CA SER A 110 1.79 6.87 3.48
C SER A 110 0.39 7.03 4.06
N TYR A 111 -0.66 6.90 3.23
CA TYR A 111 -2.03 7.16 3.66
C TYR A 111 -2.94 5.98 3.32
N PRO A 112 -3.37 5.18 4.30
CA PRO A 112 -4.41 4.19 4.10
C PRO A 112 -5.66 4.87 3.53
N VAL A 113 -6.30 4.31 2.49
CA VAL A 113 -7.38 5.02 1.77
C VAL A 113 -8.60 5.35 2.64
N LEU A 114 -8.85 4.58 3.71
CA LEU A 114 -9.92 4.84 4.69
C LEU A 114 -9.41 5.53 5.96
N ALA A 115 -8.15 6.02 5.97
CA ALA A 115 -7.68 6.91 7.01
C ALA A 115 -8.56 8.17 7.05
N PRO A 116 -8.92 8.69 8.24
CA PRO A 116 -9.59 9.96 8.34
C PRO A 116 -8.71 11.05 7.71
N PRO A 117 -9.31 12.02 6.98
CA PRO A 117 -8.53 13.10 6.39
C PRO A 117 -7.80 13.87 7.49
N SER A 118 -6.50 14.10 7.28
CA SER A 118 -5.69 14.97 8.13
C SER A 118 -6.36 16.35 8.17
N ARG A 119 -6.82 16.77 9.35
CA ARG A 119 -7.43 18.08 9.57
C ARG A 119 -6.43 19.22 9.45
#